data_AF-A0A378B8C0-F1
#
_entry.id   AF-A0A378B8C0-F1
#
_cell.length_a   1.000
_cell.length_b   1.000
_cell.length_c   1.000
_cell.angle_alpha   90.00
_cell.angle_beta   90.00
_cell.angle_gamma   90.00
#
_symmetry.space_group_name_H-M   'P 1'
#
loop_
_entity.id
_entity.type
_entity.pdbx_description
1 polymer ?
#
loop_
_entity_poly.entity_id
_entity_poly.type
_entity_poly.pdbx_seq_one_letter_code
_entity_poly.pdbx_strand_id
1 'polypeptide(L)' 'MQLGVIADDFTGATDIASFLVRNGMPTVQLNGVRPAIFR' A
#
# COMPACT_ATOMS: atom_id res chain seq x y z
N MET A 1 -4.33 -3.76 14.24
CA MET A 1 -3.50 -2.71 13.62
C MET A 1 -3.43 -2.98 12.13
N GLN A 2 -3.69 -1.98 11.29
CA GLN A 2 -3.59 -2.12 9.84
C GLN A 2 -2.14 -1.92 9.41
N LEU A 3 -1.64 -2.79 8.53
CA LEU A 3 -0.27 -2.81 8.02
C LEU A 3 -0.04 -1.62 7.06
N GLY A 4 1.07 -0.90 7.24
CA GLY A 4 1.54 0.10 6.29
C GLY A 4 2.82 -0.36 5.60
N VAL A 5 2.91 -0.20 4.28
CA VAL A 5 4.07 -0.59 3.47
C VAL A 5 4.59 0.63 2.71
N ILE A 6 5.91 0.82 2.72
CA ILE A 6 6.62 1.79 1.90
C ILE A 6 7.45 0.99 0.90
N ALA A 7 7.17 1.19 -0.38
CA ALA A 7 7.94 0.59 -1.48
C ALA A 7 8.67 1.71 -2.24
N ASP A 8 9.82 1.38 -2.81
CA ASP A 8 10.69 2.29 -3.56
C ASP A 8 10.24 2.47 -5.02
N ASP A 9 9.54 1.48 -5.57
CA ASP A 9 9.00 1.52 -6.91
C ASP A 9 7.52 1.12 -6.99
N PHE A 10 6.93 1.32 -8.17
CA PHE A 10 5.53 1.01 -8.42
C PHE A 10 5.26 -0.50 -8.51
N THR A 11 6.23 -1.27 -9.03
CA THR A 11 6.07 -2.70 -9.28
C THR A 11 6.06 -3.48 -7.96
N GLY A 12 7.02 -3.22 -7.08
CA GLY A 12 7.10 -3.79 -5.74
C GLY A 12 5.93 -3.39 -4.86
N ALA A 13 5.45 -2.13 -4.96
CA ALA A 13 4.23 -1.69 -4.29
C ALA A 13 3.00 -2.52 -4.69
N THR A 14 2.88 -2.84 -5.98
CA THR A 14 1.75 -3.61 -6.51
C THR A 14 1.86 -5.09 -6.16
N ASP A 15 3.07 -5.67 -6.13
CA ASP A 15 3.30 -7.07 -5.79
C ASP A 15 2.88 -7.37 -4.35
N ILE A 16 3.34 -6.57 -3.38
CA ILE A 16 2.95 -6.73 -1.98
C ILE A 16 1.45 -6.47 -1.75
N ALA A 17 0.86 -5.48 -2.44
CA ALA A 17 -0.58 -5.22 -2.36
C ALA A 17 -1.40 -6.41 -2.86
N SER A 18 -1.01 -7.03 -3.98
CA SER A 18 -1.63 -8.24 -4.52
C SER A 18 -1.54 -9.40 -3.54
N PHE A 19 -0.37 -9.62 -2.92
CA PHE A 19 -0.19 -10.65 -1.89
C PHE A 19 -1.13 -10.46 -0.70
N LEU A 20 -1.23 -9.23 -0.17
CA LEU A 20 -2.09 -8.93 0.98
C LEU A 20 -3.57 -9.14 0.67
N VAL A 21 -4.04 -8.65 -0.49
CA VAL A 21 -5.44 -8.84 -0.93
C VAL A 21 -5.78 -10.32 -1.10
N ARG A 22 -4.88 -11.10 -1.71
CA ARG A 22 -5.07 -12.56 -1.89
C ARG A 22 -5.15 -13.32 -0.57
N ASN A 23 -4.52 -12.80 0.48
CA ASN A 23 -4.56 -13.38 1.83
C ASN A 23 -5.64 -12.73 2.74
N GLY A 24 -6.62 -12.04 2.14
CA GLY A 24 -7.79 -11.54 2.87
C GLY A 24 -7.59 -10.21 3.58
N MET A 25 -6.54 -9.45 3.27
CA MET A 25 -6.31 -8.11 3.80
C MET A 25 -6.69 -7.04 2.76
N PRO A 26 -7.81 -6.33 2.94
CA PRO A 26 -8.15 -5.19 2.09
C PRO A 26 -7.01 -4.16 2.11
N THR A 27 -6.45 -3.87 0.94
CA THR A 27 -5.27 -3.02 0.79
C THR A 27 -5.54 -1.94 -0.24
N VAL A 28 -5.09 -0.70 0.04
CA VAL A 28 -5.07 0.41 -0.93
C VAL A 28 -3.61 0.78 -1.19
N GLN A 29 -3.24 0.84 -2.47
CA GLN A 29 -1.96 1.39 -2.91
C GLN A 29 -2.11 2.88 -3.23
N LEU A 30 -1.15 3.67 -2.79
CA LEU A 30 -1.08 5.10 -3.07
C LEU A 30 0.27 5.39 -3.73
N ASN A 31 0.25 6.10 -4.86
CA ASN A 31 1.46 6.45 -5.59
C ASN A 31 1.98 7.82 -5.13
N GLY A 32 3.23 7.86 -4.69
CA GLY A 32 3.84 9.05 -4.10
C GLY A 32 3.43 9.26 -2.64
N VAL A 33 3.88 10.38 -2.08
CA VAL A 33 3.60 10.72 -0.68
C VAL A 33 2.21 11.33 -0.59
N ARG A 34 1.38 10.84 0.34
CA ARG A 34 0.11 11.50 0.68
C ARG A 34 0.39 12.94 1.12
N PRO A 35 -0.39 13.94 0.68
CA PRO A 35 -0.35 15.27 1.30
C PRO A 35 -0.59 15.13 2.80
N ALA A 36 0.17 15.88 3.61
CA ALA A 36 0.08 15.85 5.08
C ALA A 36 -1.31 16.27 5.64
N ILE A 37 -2.25 16.63 4.77
CA ILE A 37 -3.56 17.16 5.10
C ILE A 37 -4.62 16.09 4.80
N PHE A 38 -4.69 15.09 5.66
CA PHE A 38 -5.92 14.34 5.89
C PHE A 38 -6.08 14.24 7.41
N ARG A 39 -6.96 15.09 7.96
CA ARG A 39 -7.49 14.96 9.32
C ARG A 39 -8.62 13.95 9.31
#